data_AF-A0A4Y2GUG3-F1
#
_entry.id   AF-A0A4Y2GUG3-F1
#
_cell.length_a   1.000
_cell.length_b   1.000
_cell.length_c   1.000
_cell.angle_alpha   90.00
_cell.angle_beta   90.00
_cell.angle_gamma   90.00
#
_symmetry.space_group_name_H-M   'P 1'
#
loop_
_entity.id
_entity.type
_entity.pdbx_description
1 polymer ?
#
loop_
_entity_poly.entity_id
_entity_poly.type
_entity_poly.pdbx_seq_one_letter_code
_entity_poly.pdbx_strand_id
1 'polypeptide(L)'
;MNEGTSDLCILPLSRIKRVMKSSSEVGNITNEACFVMSKATEGFVALLLRRALKASSNKMQVDYPDLANVVSNNDSMEFLVDFIPPKIKGREYLEILKRVEEHERRIALEDEDL
;
A
#
# COMPACT_ATOMS: atom_id res chain seq x y z
N MET A 1 -15.19 -32.87 -3.87
CA MET A 1 -15.15 -32.69 -2.41
C MET A 1 -14.41 -31.39 -2.13
N ASN A 2 -15.10 -30.29 -1.79
CA ASN A 2 -14.47 -28.98 -1.49
C ASN A 2 -15.21 -28.21 -0.36
N GLU A 3 -16.05 -28.88 0.43
CA GLU A 3 -16.91 -28.20 1.42
C GLU A 3 -16.22 -27.91 2.76
N GLY A 4 -15.05 -28.49 3.05
CA GLY A 4 -14.37 -28.30 4.34
C GLY A 4 -13.46 -27.07 4.45
N THR A 5 -13.13 -26.41 3.34
CA THR A 5 -12.20 -25.27 3.33
C THR A 5 -12.87 -23.90 3.46
N SER A 6 -14.19 -23.80 3.28
CA SER A 6 -14.92 -22.53 3.37
C SER A 6 -14.95 -21.96 4.79
N ASP A 7 -14.93 -22.80 5.81
CA ASP A 7 -15.05 -22.36 7.20
C ASP A 7 -13.71 -21.90 7.81
N LEU A 8 -12.58 -22.20 7.17
CA LEU A 8 -11.23 -21.87 7.66
C LEU A 8 -10.67 -20.55 7.10
N CYS A 9 -11.27 -20.03 6.03
CA CYS A 9 -10.86 -18.82 5.32
C CYS A 9 -12.06 -17.87 5.17
N ILE A 10 -11.91 -16.65 5.68
CA ILE A 10 -12.91 -15.59 5.54
C ILE A 10 -12.92 -15.08 4.08
N LEU A 11 -11.76 -15.10 3.42
CA LEU A 11 -11.64 -14.66 2.03
C LEU A 11 -11.94 -15.81 1.05
N PRO A 12 -12.79 -15.58 0.02
CA PRO A 12 -13.09 -16.61 -0.98
C PRO A 12 -11.85 -17.01 -1.79
N LEU A 13 -11.47 -18.28 -1.74
CA LEU A 13 -10.26 -18.79 -2.43
C LEU A 13 -10.31 -18.56 -3.96
N SER A 14 -11.50 -18.59 -4.57
CA SER A 14 -11.68 -18.26 -5.99
C SER A 14 -11.28 -16.83 -6.32
N ARG A 15 -11.54 -15.88 -5.41
CA ARG A 15 -11.17 -14.47 -5.56
C ARG A 15 -9.67 -14.27 -5.37
N ILE A 16 -9.09 -14.93 -4.36
CA ILE A 16 -7.64 -14.95 -4.15
C ILE A 16 -6.93 -15.47 -5.39
N LYS A 17 -7.34 -16.63 -5.91
CA LYS A 17 -6.76 -17.22 -7.12
C LYS A 17 -6.84 -16.31 -8.33
N ARG A 18 -7.96 -15.60 -8.49
CA ARG A 18 -8.16 -14.66 -9.60
C ARG A 18 -7.24 -13.44 -9.50
N VAL A 19 -7.03 -12.90 -8.29
CA VAL A 19 -6.07 -11.81 -8.05
C VAL A 19 -4.65 -12.30 -8.32
N MET A 20 -4.28 -13.48 -7.84
CA MET A 20 -2.95 -14.04 -8.11
C MET A 20 -2.70 -14.25 -9.62
N LYS A 21 -3.73 -14.65 -10.39
CA LYS A 21 -3.67 -14.80 -11.85
C LYS A 21 -3.66 -13.50 -12.64
N SER A 22 -3.84 -12.32 -12.03
CA SER A 22 -3.78 -11.07 -12.78
C SER A 22 -2.35 -10.69 -13.19
N SER A 23 -1.33 -11.28 -12.57
CA SER A 23 0.05 -11.16 -13.02
C SER A 23 0.33 -12.14 -14.16
N SER A 24 0.84 -11.64 -15.28
CA SER A 24 1.12 -12.41 -16.51
C SER A 24 2.18 -13.50 -16.32
N GLU A 25 2.99 -13.41 -15.27
CA GLU A 25 4.08 -14.36 -15.00
C GLU A 25 3.63 -15.57 -14.17
N VAL A 26 2.38 -15.59 -13.70
CA VAL A 26 1.91 -16.63 -12.77
C VAL A 26 1.35 -17.84 -13.52
N GLY A 27 2.13 -18.93 -13.46
CA GLY A 27 1.75 -20.27 -13.90
C GLY A 27 0.62 -20.90 -13.09
N ASN A 28 0.56 -22.23 -13.00
CA ASN A 28 -0.50 -22.91 -12.26
C ASN A 28 -0.44 -22.61 -10.76
N ILE A 29 -1.60 -22.29 -10.16
CA ILE A 29 -1.72 -22.01 -8.73
C ILE A 29 -2.51 -23.15 -8.08
N THR A 30 -1.90 -23.76 -7.06
CA THR A 30 -2.51 -24.84 -6.28
C THR A 30 -3.51 -24.31 -5.26
N ASN A 31 -4.35 -25.18 -4.72
CA ASN A 31 -5.34 -24.80 -3.72
C ASN A 31 -4.67 -24.45 -2.37
N GLU A 32 -3.57 -25.12 -2.04
CA GLU A 32 -2.76 -24.87 -0.85
C GLU A 32 -2.12 -23.47 -0.90
N ALA A 33 -1.62 -23.05 -2.06
CA ALA A 33 -1.09 -21.71 -2.25
C ALA A 33 -2.19 -20.65 -2.07
N CYS A 34 -3.41 -20.90 -2.59
CA CYS A 34 -4.55 -20.01 -2.39
C CYS A 34 -4.94 -19.92 -0.91
N PHE A 35 -4.90 -21.04 -0.19
CA PHE A 35 -5.19 -21.09 1.25
C PHE A 35 -4.18 -20.29 2.07
N VAL A 36 -2.87 -20.50 1.86
CA VAL A 36 -1.82 -19.73 2.54
C VAL A 36 -1.95 -18.24 2.23
N MET A 37 -2.16 -17.89 0.97
CA MET A 37 -2.36 -16.50 0.55
C MET A 37 -3.59 -15.86 1.22
N SER A 38 -4.69 -16.61 1.34
CA SER A 38 -5.88 -16.18 2.06
C SER A 38 -5.56 -15.83 3.52
N LYS A 39 -4.93 -16.75 4.26
CA LYS A 39 -4.56 -16.52 5.67
C LYS A 39 -3.54 -15.38 5.84
N ALA A 40 -2.57 -15.27 4.94
CA ALA A 40 -1.61 -14.18 4.94
C ALA A 40 -2.31 -12.83 4.70
N THR A 41 -3.27 -12.77 3.78
CA THR A 41 -4.03 -11.55 3.48
C THR A 41 -4.89 -11.13 4.67
N GLU A 42 -5.58 -12.07 5.33
CA GLU A 42 -6.33 -11.81 6.56
C GLU A 42 -5.42 -11.22 7.66
N GLY A 43 -4.27 -11.86 7.89
CA GLY A 43 -3.28 -11.42 8.86
C GLY A 43 -2.71 -10.03 8.52
N PHE A 44 -2.46 -9.79 7.24
CA PHE A 44 -1.95 -8.52 6.73
C PHE A 44 -2.95 -7.37 6.97
N VAL A 45 -4.23 -7.55 6.65
CA VAL A 45 -5.27 -6.55 6.91
C VAL A 45 -5.36 -6.23 8.40
N ALA A 46 -5.38 -7.25 9.26
CA ALA A 46 -5.40 -7.05 10.71
C ALA A 46 -4.15 -6.32 11.21
N LEU A 47 -2.97 -6.64 10.68
CA LEU A 47 -1.70 -5.99 11.02
C LEU A 47 -1.69 -4.52 10.62
N LEU A 48 -2.11 -4.21 9.38
CA LEU A 48 -2.17 -2.85 8.86
C LEU A 48 -3.11 -1.99 9.70
N LEU A 49 -4.33 -2.49 9.99
CA LEU A 49 -5.31 -1.78 10.81
C LEU A 49 -4.84 -1.57 12.25
N ARG A 50 -4.20 -2.57 12.88
CA ARG A 50 -3.64 -2.43 14.23
C ARG A 50 -2.54 -1.38 14.29
N ARG A 51 -1.67 -1.33 13.28
CA ARG A 51 -0.61 -0.31 13.20
C ARG A 51 -1.20 1.07 12.98
N ALA A 52 -2.19 1.20 12.09
CA ALA A 52 -2.89 2.45 11.85
C ALA A 52 -3.62 2.95 13.11
N LEU A 53 -4.35 2.09 13.83
CA LEU A 53 -5.01 2.45 15.08
C LEU A 53 -4.01 2.85 16.18
N LYS A 54 -2.83 2.22 16.22
CA LYS A 54 -1.76 2.61 17.15
C LYS A 54 -1.22 4.00 16.84
N ALA A 55 -1.03 4.31 15.56
CA ALA A 55 -0.59 5.62 15.07
C ALA A 55 -1.68 6.70 15.19
N SER A 56 -2.95 6.31 15.20
CA SER A 56 -4.08 7.22 15.28
C SER A 56 -4.15 7.96 16.61
N SER A 57 -4.54 9.23 16.54
CA SER A 57 -4.93 10.03 17.70
C SER A 57 -6.26 9.56 18.29
N ASN A 58 -7.12 8.94 17.48
CA ASN A 58 -8.37 8.33 17.90
C ASN A 58 -8.17 6.83 18.19
N LYS A 59 -8.49 6.37 19.40
CA LYS A 59 -8.32 4.97 19.80
C LYS A 59 -9.45 4.03 19.36
N MET A 60 -10.49 4.57 18.72
CA MET A 60 -11.68 3.83 18.29
C MET A 60 -11.88 3.83 16.77
N GLN A 61 -11.14 4.65 16.03
CA GLN A 61 -11.28 4.79 14.58
C GLN A 61 -9.91 4.91 13.91
N VAL A 62 -9.83 4.41 12.68
CA VAL A 62 -8.70 4.61 11.79
C VAL A 62 -9.14 5.50 10.65
N ASP A 63 -8.43 6.61 10.43
CA ASP A 63 -8.63 7.48 9.30
C ASP A 63 -7.52 7.31 8.24
N TYR A 64 -7.76 7.82 7.03
CA TYR A 64 -6.81 7.70 5.93
C TYR A 64 -5.39 8.21 6.27
N PRO A 65 -5.20 9.37 6.95
CA PRO A 65 -3.85 9.83 7.31
C PRO A 65 -3.11 8.84 8.21
N ASP A 66 -3.80 8.07 9.05
CA ASP A 66 -3.18 7.07 9.92
C ASP A 66 -2.58 5.92 9.08
N LEU A 67 -3.30 5.49 8.03
CA LEU A 67 -2.81 4.49 7.08
C LEU A 67 -1.63 5.03 6.26
N ALA A 68 -1.77 6.22 5.68
CA ALA A 68 -0.71 6.84 4.87
C ALA A 68 0.57 7.05 5.69
N ASN A 69 0.45 7.46 6.95
CA ASN A 69 1.58 7.62 7.85
C ASN A 69 2.25 6.28 8.18
N VAL A 70 1.49 5.21 8.42
CA VAL A 70 2.04 3.88 8.68
C VAL A 70 2.75 3.32 7.45
N VAL A 71 2.19 3.51 6.26
CA VAL A 71 2.80 3.09 4.98
C VAL A 71 4.10 3.85 4.70
N SER A 72 4.10 5.17 4.89
CA SER A 72 5.26 6.01 4.55
C SER A 72 6.46 5.85 5.51
N ASN A 73 6.22 5.34 6.72
CA ASN A 73 7.26 5.20 7.76
C ASN A 73 7.65 3.73 8.02
N ASN A 74 7.33 2.82 7.10
CA ASN A 74 7.63 1.41 7.29
C ASN A 74 8.08 0.74 5.99
N ASP A 75 9.36 0.38 5.93
CA ASP A 75 9.98 -0.26 4.76
C ASP A 75 9.23 -1.54 4.32
N SER A 76 8.69 -2.31 5.26
CA SER A 76 7.89 -3.51 4.92
C SER A 76 6.54 -3.21 4.25
N MET A 77 6.16 -1.93 4.15
CA MET A 77 4.95 -1.42 3.52
C MET A 77 5.23 -0.55 2.29
N GLU A 78 6.48 -0.45 1.84
CA GLU A 78 6.87 0.36 0.67
C GLU A 78 6.01 0.05 -0.57
N PHE A 79 5.66 -1.22 -0.77
CA PHE A 79 4.80 -1.67 -1.87
C PHE A 79 3.39 -1.03 -1.89
N LEU A 80 2.96 -0.35 -0.82
CA LEU A 80 1.69 0.35 -0.73
C LEU A 80 1.78 1.85 -0.98
N VAL A 81 2.97 2.44 -1.11
CA VAL A 81 3.15 3.91 -1.20
C VAL A 81 2.35 4.50 -2.36
N ASP A 82 2.35 3.84 -3.51
CA ASP A 82 1.62 4.29 -4.70
C ASP A 82 0.10 4.14 -4.56
N PHE A 83 -0.37 3.26 -3.69
CA PHE A 83 -1.80 2.99 -3.46
C PHE A 83 -2.37 3.83 -2.31
N ILE A 84 -1.56 4.16 -1.31
CA ILE A 84 -1.95 4.89 -0.11
C ILE A 84 -0.99 6.08 0.13
N PRO A 85 -0.93 7.05 -0.80
CA PRO A 85 -0.03 8.19 -0.68
C PRO A 85 -0.47 9.17 0.41
N PRO A 86 0.47 9.88 1.07
CA PRO A 86 0.14 11.03 1.89
C PRO A 86 -0.65 12.09 1.09
N LYS A 87 -1.71 12.63 1.69
CA LYS A 87 -2.48 13.72 1.07
C LYS A 87 -1.80 15.06 1.32
N ILE A 88 -1.60 15.81 0.24
CA ILE A 88 -1.17 17.22 0.28
C ILE A 88 -2.29 18.10 -0.30
N LYS A 89 -2.40 19.35 0.16
CA LYS A 89 -3.36 20.27 -0.45
C LYS A 89 -2.85 20.73 -1.82
N GLY A 90 -3.74 20.99 -2.77
CA GLY A 90 -3.35 21.49 -4.09
C GLY A 90 -2.50 22.76 -4.04
N ARG A 91 -2.79 23.67 -3.08
CA ARG A 91 -1.96 24.86 -2.83
C ARG A 91 -0.51 24.52 -2.42
N GLU A 92 -0.34 23.50 -1.59
CA GLU A 92 0.99 23.05 -1.12
C GLU A 92 1.73 22.38 -2.28
N TYR A 93 1.03 21.59 -3.09
CA TYR A 93 1.60 21.02 -4.31
C TYR A 93 2.08 22.08 -5.30
N LEU A 94 1.29 23.12 -5.56
CA LEU A 94 1.69 24.23 -6.42
C LEU A 94 2.91 24.97 -5.88
N GLU A 95 3.05 25.10 -4.56
CA GLU A 95 4.21 25.70 -3.94
C GLU A 95 5.46 24.81 -4.07
N ILE A 96 5.31 23.49 -3.90
CA ILE A 96 6.37 22.51 -4.15
C ILE A 96 6.86 22.61 -5.59
N LEU A 97 5.95 22.64 -6.58
CA LEU A 97 6.31 22.77 -8.00
C LEU A 97 7.13 24.04 -8.28
N LYS A 98 6.70 25.19 -7.75
CA LYS A 98 7.44 26.45 -7.91
C LYS A 98 8.86 26.36 -7.34
N ARG A 99 9.01 25.76 -6.16
CA ARG A 99 10.32 25.57 -5.52
C ARG A 99 11.22 24.63 -6.31
N VAL A 100 10.66 23.56 -6.89
CA VAL A 100 11.39 22.64 -7.77
C VAL A 100 11.87 23.37 -9.03
N GLU A 101 10.99 24.12 -9.70
CA GLU A 101 11.36 24.91 -10.90
C GLU A 101 12.42 26.00 -10.61
N GLU A 102 12.36 26.64 -9.44
CA GLU A 102 13.38 27.60 -9.01
C GLU A 102 14.72 26.91 -8.71
N HIS A 103 14.68 25.73 -8.11
CA HIS A 103 15.87 24.94 -7.82
C HIS A 103 16.56 24.44 -9.09
N GLU A 104 15.79 23.90 -10.04
CA GLU A 104 16.29 23.44 -11.33
C GLU A 104 16.89 24.59 -12.15
N ARG A 105 16.23 25.76 -12.16
CA ARG A 105 16.79 26.96 -12.81
C ARG A 105 18.10 27.41 -12.19
N ARG A 106 18.23 27.34 -10.87
CA ARG A 106 19.47 27.70 -10.19
C ARG A 106 20.62 26.74 -10.56
N ILE A 107 20.35 25.44 -10.60
CA ILE A 107 21.34 24.44 -11.02
C ILE A 107 21.77 24.68 -12.47
N ALA A 108 20.82 24.92 -13.37
CA ALA A 108 21.13 25.17 -14.78
C ALA A 108 22.02 26.40 -15.00
N LEU A 109 21.83 27.46 -14.22
CA LEU A 109 22.68 28.65 -14.26
C LEU A 109 24.09 28.37 -13.70
N GLU A 110 24.20 27.56 -12.66
CA GLU A 110 25.50 27.15 -12.07
C GLU A 110 26.31 26.25 -13.02
N ASP A 111 25.65 25.43 -13.84
CA ASP A 111 26.30 24.56 -14.84
C ASP A 111 26.72 25.32 -16.12
N GLU A 112 26.06 26.42 -16.49
CA GLU A 112 26.43 27.27 -17.64
C GLU A 112 27.65 28.16 -17.38
N ASP A 113 28.00 28.41 -16.11
CA ASP A 113 29.14 29.23 -15.68
C ASP A 113 30.45 28.42 -15.50
N LEU A 114 30.49 27.15 -15.93
CA LEU A 114 31.66 26.23 -15.88
C LEU A 114 32.35 26.01 -17.24
#